data_AF-A0A0N1HS21-F1
#
_entry.id   AF-A0A0N1HS21-F1
#
_cell.length_a   1.000
_cell.length_b   1.000
_cell.length_c   1.000
_cell.angle_alpha   90.00
_cell.angle_beta   90.00
_cell.angle_gamma   90.00
#
_symmetry.space_group_name_H-M   'P 1'
#
loop_
_entity.id
_entity.type
_entity.pdbx_description
1 polymer ?
#
loop_
_entity_poly.entity_id
_entity_poly.type
_entity_poly.pdbx_seq_one_letter_code
_entity_poly.pdbx_strand_id
1 'polypeptide(L)'
;MTAVNCDETPREKRLTHEEMERHIARVTAIHPPAEIRDPFEVCPTKHLSSEEIARVTDRLYSQSIERRAASIAQADHALYGNIMGASKTATGGASKLDPEEEERLVKRLYSQSMQNKQASVEKLRQQYLFHPPASPPKVPLNAFVQHMYNDRLEAKKKAEKRLHDLYIAPTEIHTGTISKSHAEESANRLSSRSGGA
;
A
#
# COMPACT_ATOMS: atom_id res chain seq x y z
N MET A 1 -23.83 -5.42 -74.51
CA MET A 1 -24.61 -4.70 -73.49
C MET A 1 -24.59 -5.53 -72.22
N THR A 2 -23.75 -5.17 -71.25
CA THR A 2 -23.64 -5.85 -69.94
C THR A 2 -24.48 -5.09 -68.93
N ALA A 3 -25.52 -5.76 -68.40
CA ALA A 3 -26.35 -5.19 -67.34
C ALA A 3 -25.59 -5.25 -66.00
N VAL A 4 -25.45 -4.08 -65.36
CA VAL A 4 -24.90 -3.94 -64.01
C VAL A 4 -26.06 -4.10 -63.03
N ASN A 5 -26.01 -5.12 -62.19
CA ASN A 5 -26.96 -5.31 -61.08
C ASN A 5 -26.56 -4.37 -59.93
N CYS A 6 -27.45 -3.44 -59.56
CA CYS A 6 -27.22 -2.37 -58.58
C CYS A 6 -28.01 -2.57 -57.27
N ASP A 7 -28.14 -3.79 -56.76
CA ASP A 7 -28.97 -4.07 -55.57
C ASP A 7 -28.17 -4.75 -54.43
N GLU A 8 -27.19 -4.04 -53.85
CA GLU A 8 -26.63 -4.41 -52.53
C GLU A 8 -26.47 -3.17 -51.66
N THR A 9 -27.56 -2.69 -51.08
CA THR A 9 -27.51 -1.82 -49.89
C THR A 9 -27.64 -2.69 -48.63
N PRO A 10 -26.86 -2.42 -47.56
CA PRO A 10 -26.92 -3.21 -46.34
C PRO A 10 -28.26 -2.97 -45.65
N ARG A 11 -29.08 -4.03 -45.58
CA ARG A 11 -30.36 -4.04 -44.86
C ARG A 11 -30.15 -3.55 -43.43
N GLU A 12 -30.75 -2.42 -43.10
CA GLU A 12 -30.79 -1.89 -41.73
C GLU A 12 -31.37 -2.96 -40.80
N LYS A 13 -30.60 -3.37 -39.78
CA LYS A 13 -31.02 -4.37 -38.80
C LYS A 13 -32.19 -3.81 -38.01
N ARG A 14 -33.41 -4.21 -38.37
CA ARG A 14 -34.60 -3.92 -37.58
C ARG A 14 -34.47 -4.63 -36.24
N LEU A 15 -34.63 -3.87 -35.17
CA LEU A 15 -34.59 -4.37 -33.80
C LEU A 15 -35.62 -5.49 -33.65
N THR A 16 -35.20 -6.62 -33.10
CA THR A 16 -36.10 -7.75 -32.84
C THR A 16 -37.10 -7.41 -31.74
N HIS A 17 -38.25 -8.07 -31.74
CA HIS A 17 -39.29 -7.82 -30.75
C HIS A 17 -38.78 -8.03 -29.30
N GLU A 18 -37.97 -9.06 -29.08
CA GLU A 18 -37.35 -9.35 -27.78
C GLU A 18 -36.38 -8.24 -27.33
N GLU A 19 -35.62 -7.65 -28.25
CA GLU A 19 -34.73 -6.53 -27.95
C GLU A 19 -35.51 -5.26 -27.59
N MET A 20 -36.66 -5.05 -28.23
CA MET A 20 -37.57 -3.97 -27.90
C MET A 20 -38.18 -4.15 -26.50
N GLU A 21 -38.62 -5.36 -26.16
CA GLU A 21 -39.13 -5.68 -24.81
C GLU A 21 -38.07 -5.51 -23.73
N ARG A 22 -36.82 -5.94 -23.99
CA ARG A 22 -35.69 -5.69 -23.06
C ARG A 22 -35.41 -4.21 -22.87
N HIS A 23 -35.58 -3.40 -23.92
CA HIS A 23 -35.42 -1.96 -23.83
C HIS A 23 -36.55 -1.33 -22.99
N ILE A 24 -37.80 -1.73 -23.24
CA ILE A 24 -38.96 -1.30 -22.44
C ILE A 24 -38.74 -1.66 -20.98
N ALA A 25 -38.41 -2.92 -20.66
CA ALA A 25 -38.18 -3.38 -19.30
C ALA A 25 -37.08 -2.58 -18.58
N ARG A 26 -36.04 -2.16 -19.30
CA ARG A 26 -34.96 -1.33 -18.73
C ARG A 26 -35.42 0.09 -18.42
N VAL A 27 -36.25 0.66 -19.28
CA VAL A 27 -36.75 2.05 -19.15
C VAL A 27 -37.90 2.15 -18.15
N THR A 28 -38.72 1.11 -18.04
CA THR A 28 -39.87 1.08 -17.14
C THR A 28 -39.57 0.48 -15.76
N ALA A 29 -38.40 -0.14 -15.57
CA ALA A 29 -37.99 -0.63 -14.26
C ALA A 29 -37.86 0.53 -13.27
N ILE A 30 -38.59 0.41 -12.15
CA ILE A 30 -38.48 1.32 -11.01
C ILE A 30 -37.07 1.18 -10.43
N HIS A 31 -36.29 2.27 -10.42
CA HIS A 31 -34.99 2.27 -9.77
C HIS A 31 -35.16 1.95 -8.28
N PRO A 32 -34.36 1.04 -7.71
CA PRO A 32 -34.39 0.80 -6.27
C PRO A 32 -34.05 2.11 -5.54
N PRO A 33 -34.72 2.40 -4.42
CA PRO A 33 -34.41 3.58 -3.62
C PRO A 33 -32.94 3.53 -3.19
N ALA A 34 -32.23 4.64 -3.34
CA ALA A 34 -30.84 4.73 -2.90
C ALA A 34 -30.77 4.54 -1.38
N GLU A 35 -29.91 3.63 -0.93
CA GLU A 35 -29.60 3.48 0.50
C GLU A 35 -28.89 4.76 0.98
N ILE A 36 -29.60 5.57 1.78
CA ILE A 36 -29.02 6.75 2.43
C ILE A 36 -28.09 6.24 3.53
N ARG A 37 -26.81 6.13 3.22
CA ARG A 37 -25.77 5.85 4.22
C ARG A 37 -25.44 7.15 4.94
N ASP A 38 -25.53 7.14 6.27
CA ASP A 38 -25.17 8.28 7.10
C ASP A 38 -23.69 8.64 6.85
N PRO A 39 -23.36 9.88 6.43
CA PRO A 39 -21.98 10.31 6.23
C PRO A 39 -21.14 10.26 7.51
N PHE A 40 -21.77 10.14 8.68
CA PHE A 40 -21.10 9.98 9.97
C PHE A 40 -21.46 8.61 10.54
N GLU A 41 -20.75 7.57 10.11
CA GLU A 41 -20.76 6.29 10.83
C GLU A 41 -20.30 6.57 12.27
N VAL A 42 -21.26 6.58 13.21
CA VAL A 42 -20.99 6.71 14.64
C VAL A 42 -19.99 5.60 14.97
N CYS A 43 -18.75 6.00 15.26
CA CYS A 43 -17.64 5.07 15.49
C CYS A 43 -18.13 3.95 16.43
N PRO A 44 -18.00 2.67 16.05
CA PRO A 44 -18.49 1.59 16.88
C PRO A 44 -17.81 1.72 18.26
N THR A 45 -18.63 1.86 19.30
CA THR A 45 -18.15 1.93 20.67
C THR A 45 -17.44 0.62 20.99
N LYS A 46 -16.11 0.65 21.03
CA LYS A 46 -15.31 -0.52 21.39
C LYS A 46 -15.56 -0.81 22.87
N HIS A 47 -16.25 -1.90 23.16
CA HIS A 47 -16.36 -2.42 24.51
C HIS A 47 -15.02 -3.02 24.91
N LEU A 48 -14.29 -2.33 25.79
CA LEU A 48 -13.06 -2.84 26.37
C LEU A 48 -13.41 -3.88 27.44
N SER A 49 -12.65 -4.96 27.49
CA SER A 49 -12.76 -5.93 28.59
C SER A 49 -12.29 -5.30 29.90
N SER A 50 -12.77 -5.79 31.03
CA SER A 50 -12.34 -5.32 32.36
C SER A 50 -10.82 -5.45 32.56
N GLU A 51 -10.22 -6.49 31.99
CA GLU A 51 -8.77 -6.71 32.00
C GLU A 51 -8.01 -5.65 31.19
N GLU A 52 -8.52 -5.27 30.02
CA GLU A 52 -7.91 -4.20 29.22
C GLU A 52 -8.00 -2.85 29.92
N ILE A 53 -9.14 -2.57 30.56
CA ILE A 53 -9.30 -1.36 31.38
C ILE A 53 -8.28 -1.36 32.51
N ALA A 54 -8.10 -2.49 33.22
CA ALA A 54 -7.12 -2.62 34.29
C ALA A 54 -5.68 -2.41 33.80
N ARG A 55 -5.31 -2.93 32.62
CA ARG A 55 -3.99 -2.69 32.02
C ARG A 55 -3.77 -1.23 31.64
N VAL A 56 -4.81 -0.58 31.14
CA VAL A 56 -4.75 0.85 30.78
C VAL A 56 -4.64 1.71 32.04
N THR A 57 -5.44 1.44 33.07
CA THR A 57 -5.35 2.18 34.34
C THR A 57 -4.02 1.96 35.03
N ASP A 58 -3.48 0.74 35.06
CA ASP A 58 -2.14 0.48 35.57
C ASP A 58 -1.10 1.29 34.80
N ARG A 59 -1.05 1.17 33.46
CA ARG A 59 -0.13 1.94 32.62
C ARG A 59 -0.22 3.46 32.83
N LEU A 60 -1.42 4.01 33.01
CA LEU A 60 -1.61 5.45 33.16
C LEU A 60 -1.31 5.92 34.58
N TYR A 61 -1.69 5.15 35.60
CA TYR A 61 -1.66 5.57 36.99
C TYR A 61 -0.40 5.10 37.70
N SER A 62 -0.10 3.79 37.70
CA SER A 62 1.07 3.27 38.43
C SER A 62 2.36 3.78 37.80
N GLN A 63 2.51 3.68 36.47
CA GLN A 63 3.72 4.17 35.80
C GLN A 63 3.89 5.69 35.91
N SER A 64 2.80 6.46 35.99
CA SER A 64 2.93 7.92 36.19
C SER A 64 3.39 8.26 37.59
N ILE A 65 2.91 7.53 38.61
CA ILE A 65 3.40 7.66 39.99
C ILE A 65 4.88 7.27 40.06
N GLU A 66 5.27 6.16 39.46
CA GLU A 66 6.68 5.72 39.44
C GLU A 66 7.59 6.75 38.77
N ARG A 67 7.20 7.26 37.60
CA ARG A 67 7.95 8.31 36.90
C ARG A 67 8.05 9.58 37.74
N ARG A 68 6.97 9.97 38.41
CA ARG A 68 6.97 11.14 39.30
C ARG A 68 7.89 10.91 40.49
N ALA A 69 7.82 9.75 41.13
CA ALA A 69 8.69 9.39 42.25
C ALA A 69 10.17 9.37 41.82
N ALA A 70 10.49 8.79 40.67
CA ALA A 70 11.83 8.79 40.11
C ALA A 70 12.33 10.21 39.80
N SER A 71 11.47 11.06 39.23
CA SER A 71 11.80 12.47 38.97
C SER A 71 12.06 13.25 40.26
N ILE A 72 11.29 13.01 41.32
CA ILE A 72 11.50 13.62 42.64
C ILE A 72 12.83 13.13 43.22
N ALA A 73 13.08 11.82 43.22
CA ALA A 73 14.32 11.25 43.70
C ALA A 73 15.56 11.78 42.95
N GLN A 74 15.46 11.97 41.63
CA GLN A 74 16.51 12.60 40.82
C GLN A 74 16.71 14.07 41.19
N ALA A 75 15.64 14.83 41.40
CA ALA A 75 15.72 16.23 41.82
C ALA A 75 16.33 16.34 43.23
N ASP A 76 15.91 15.49 44.17
CA ASP A 76 16.45 15.41 45.52
C ASP A 76 17.94 15.03 45.49
N HIS A 77 18.34 14.08 44.65
CA HIS A 77 19.75 13.73 44.47
C HIS A 77 20.55 14.89 43.86
N ALA A 78 19.98 15.65 42.92
CA ALA A 78 20.65 16.83 42.37
C ALA A 78 20.81 17.96 43.40
N LEU A 79 19.83 18.12 44.30
CA LEU A 79 19.87 19.15 45.35
C LEU A 79 20.78 18.75 46.52
N TYR A 80 20.64 17.52 47.03
CA TYR A 80 21.32 17.07 48.25
C TYR A 80 22.55 16.19 48.00
N GLY A 81 22.62 15.46 46.88
CA GLY A 81 23.80 14.66 46.51
C GLY A 81 25.03 15.53 46.25
N ASN A 82 24.83 16.74 45.74
CA ASN A 82 25.89 17.74 45.60
C ASN A 82 26.40 18.30 46.95
N ILE A 83 25.66 18.11 48.05
CA ILE A 83 26.01 18.64 49.37
C ILE A 83 26.88 17.65 50.17
N MET A 84 26.70 16.33 49.99
CA MET A 84 27.39 15.30 50.79
C MET A 84 28.66 14.71 50.14
N GLY A 85 28.83 14.80 48.81
CA GLY A 85 29.97 14.15 48.11
C GLY A 85 30.92 15.09 47.36
N ALA A 86 30.57 16.35 47.12
CA ALA A 86 31.35 17.26 46.29
C ALA A 86 32.16 18.26 47.11
N SER A 87 33.20 17.75 47.78
CA SER A 87 34.38 18.57 48.07
C SER A 87 34.96 19.06 46.74
N LYS A 88 34.74 20.34 46.41
CA LYS A 88 35.53 21.16 45.49
C LYS A 88 35.66 20.59 44.07
N THR A 89 34.68 20.83 43.17
CA THR A 89 34.96 21.18 41.75
C THR A 89 33.75 21.34 40.83
N ALA A 90 32.54 20.91 41.17
CA ALA A 90 31.43 21.01 40.21
C ALA A 90 30.12 21.47 40.86
N THR A 91 29.72 22.70 40.51
CA THR A 91 28.32 23.16 40.41
C THR A 91 27.47 23.05 41.68
N GLY A 92 27.54 24.08 42.53
CA GLY A 92 26.68 24.21 43.71
C GLY A 92 26.90 25.49 44.53
N GLY A 93 28.02 26.17 44.32
CA GLY A 93 28.09 27.61 44.55
C GLY A 93 27.54 28.31 43.32
N ALA A 94 26.55 29.17 43.48
CA ALA A 94 26.18 30.17 42.49
C ALA A 94 27.36 31.14 42.32
N SER A 95 28.43 30.70 41.65
CA SER A 95 29.36 31.60 40.99
C SER A 95 28.50 32.38 40.03
N LYS A 96 28.29 33.67 40.31
CA LYS A 96 27.65 34.57 39.37
C LYS A 96 28.37 34.36 38.04
N LEU A 97 27.66 33.88 37.03
CA LEU A 97 28.19 33.79 35.69
C LEU A 97 28.74 35.16 35.34
N ASP A 98 29.90 35.18 34.71
CA ASP A 98 30.42 36.42 34.18
C ASP A 98 29.39 36.96 33.17
N PRO A 99 29.03 38.27 33.18
CA PRO A 99 28.00 38.81 32.31
C PRO A 99 28.23 38.47 30.83
N GLU A 100 29.49 38.32 30.39
CA GLU A 100 29.82 37.89 29.04
C GLU A 100 29.44 36.43 28.75
N GLU A 101 29.60 35.53 29.73
CA GLU A 101 29.19 34.13 29.63
C GLU A 101 27.67 33.99 29.64
N GLU A 102 26.98 34.81 30.45
CA GLU A 102 25.52 34.86 30.49
C GLU A 102 24.96 35.29 29.13
N GLU A 103 25.50 36.37 28.53
CA GLU A 103 25.09 36.80 27.19
C GLU A 103 25.33 35.72 26.12
N ARG A 104 26.47 35.03 26.17
CA ARG A 104 26.77 33.94 25.23
C ARG A 104 25.80 32.77 25.38
N LEU A 105 25.46 32.41 26.62
CA LEU A 105 24.46 31.38 26.91
C LEU A 105 23.07 31.77 26.41
N VAL A 106 22.64 33.01 26.67
CA VAL A 106 21.35 33.52 26.19
C VAL A 106 21.30 33.53 24.66
N LYS A 107 22.34 34.03 23.99
CA LYS A 107 22.43 34.02 22.52
C LYS A 107 22.37 32.60 21.96
N ARG A 108 23.09 31.65 22.58
CA ARG A 108 23.07 30.24 22.19
C ARG A 108 21.68 29.63 22.36
N LEU A 109 21.07 29.75 23.54
CA LEU A 109 19.73 29.21 23.82
C LEU A 109 18.68 29.82 22.90
N TYR A 110 18.73 31.13 22.68
CA TYR A 110 17.83 31.81 21.76
C TYR A 110 17.99 31.29 20.34
N SER A 111 19.22 31.22 19.81
CA SER A 111 19.47 30.71 18.45
C SER A 111 19.00 29.26 18.28
N GLN A 112 19.26 28.40 19.27
CA GLN A 112 18.81 27.01 19.28
C GLN A 112 17.27 26.92 19.33
N SER A 113 16.62 27.76 20.13
CA SER A 113 15.16 27.80 20.21
C SER A 113 14.52 28.20 18.87
N MET A 114 15.13 29.16 18.17
CA MET A 114 14.66 29.61 16.86
C MET A 114 14.83 28.53 15.80
N GLN A 115 15.96 27.82 15.78
CA GLN A 115 16.19 26.68 14.89
C GLN A 115 15.18 25.56 15.13
N ASN A 116 14.94 25.20 16.39
CA ASN A 116 13.96 24.17 16.75
C ASN A 116 12.54 24.55 16.31
N LYS A 117 12.17 25.83 16.48
CA LYS A 117 10.87 26.35 16.05
C LYS A 117 10.72 26.30 14.53
N GLN A 118 11.75 26.71 13.78
CA GLN A 118 11.77 26.64 12.32
C GLN A 118 11.61 25.18 11.84
N ALA A 119 12.40 24.26 12.37
CA ALA A 119 12.30 22.83 12.04
C ALA A 119 10.93 22.24 12.37
N SER A 120 10.31 22.65 13.48
CA SER A 120 8.94 22.24 13.84
C SER A 120 7.90 22.75 12.84
N VAL A 121 7.99 24.03 12.46
CA VAL A 121 7.10 24.63 11.45
C VAL A 121 7.26 23.96 10.09
N GLU A 122 8.48 23.62 9.69
CA GLU A 122 8.72 22.88 8.44
C GLU A 122 8.12 21.47 8.45
N LYS A 123 8.26 20.74 9.56
CA LYS A 123 7.61 19.44 9.73
C LYS A 123 6.09 19.55 9.66
N LEU A 124 5.51 20.55 10.33
CA LEU A 124 4.08 20.81 10.25
C LEU A 124 3.67 21.17 8.81
N ARG A 125 4.44 22.01 8.11
CA ARG A 125 4.18 22.31 6.70
C ARG A 125 4.19 21.04 5.85
N GLN A 126 5.14 20.14 6.02
CA GLN A 126 5.16 18.87 5.30
C GLN A 126 3.96 17.96 5.61
N GLN A 127 3.46 17.99 6.85
CA GLN A 127 2.31 17.19 7.26
C GLN A 127 0.96 17.77 6.82
N TYR A 128 0.82 19.09 6.88
CA TYR A 128 -0.46 19.78 6.69
C TYR A 128 -0.59 20.46 5.33
N LEU A 129 0.49 20.64 4.57
CA LEU A 129 0.37 20.98 3.16
C LEU A 129 -0.18 19.75 2.44
N PHE A 130 -1.43 19.85 2.00
CA PHE A 130 -2.01 18.91 1.06
C PHE A 130 -1.14 18.91 -0.20
N HIS A 131 -0.27 17.92 -0.32
CA HIS A 131 0.40 17.62 -1.57
C HIS A 131 -0.62 16.85 -2.41
N PRO A 132 -1.27 17.48 -3.42
CA PRO A 132 -2.09 16.71 -4.34
C PRO A 132 -1.22 15.60 -4.91
N PRO A 133 -1.71 14.34 -4.96
CA PRO A 133 -0.93 13.26 -5.53
C PRO A 133 -0.45 13.71 -6.90
N ALA A 134 0.87 13.56 -7.13
CA ALA A 134 1.49 13.98 -8.38
C ALA A 134 0.64 13.45 -9.53
N SER A 135 0.19 14.34 -10.41
CA SER A 135 -0.67 13.96 -11.53
C SER A 135 0.01 12.81 -12.28
N PRO A 136 -0.70 11.71 -12.59
CA PRO A 136 -0.08 10.58 -13.25
C PRO A 136 0.63 11.03 -14.53
N PRO A 137 1.80 10.46 -14.84
CA PRO A 137 2.56 10.87 -16.02
C PRO A 137 1.68 10.68 -17.26
N LYS A 138 1.47 11.76 -18.02
CA LYS A 138 0.70 11.71 -19.26
C LYS A 138 1.51 10.96 -20.31
N VAL A 139 1.14 9.71 -20.57
CA VAL A 139 1.75 8.91 -21.64
C VAL A 139 1.22 9.42 -22.99
N PRO A 140 2.08 9.73 -23.98
CA PRO A 140 1.63 10.15 -25.29
C PRO A 140 0.87 9.00 -25.98
N LEU A 141 -0.22 9.33 -26.68
CA LEU A 141 -1.12 8.36 -27.32
C LEU A 141 -0.36 7.36 -28.20
N ASN A 142 0.64 7.83 -28.95
CA ASN A 142 1.44 6.99 -29.83
C ASN A 142 2.17 5.87 -29.07
N ALA A 143 2.74 6.18 -27.90
CA ALA A 143 3.44 5.18 -27.08
C ALA A 143 2.45 4.17 -26.48
N PHE A 144 1.27 4.64 -26.06
CA PHE A 144 0.20 3.77 -25.56
C PHE A 144 -0.29 2.78 -26.63
N VAL A 145 -0.55 3.27 -27.85
CA VAL A 145 -1.00 2.42 -28.97
C VAL A 145 0.07 1.41 -29.35
N GLN A 146 1.35 1.80 -29.38
CA GLN A 146 2.47 0.88 -29.63
C GLN A 146 2.56 -0.21 -28.56
N HIS A 147 2.42 0.15 -27.27
CA HIS A 147 2.42 -0.82 -26.18
C HIS A 147 1.28 -1.84 -26.33
N MET A 148 0.06 -1.37 -26.59
CA MET A 148 -1.09 -2.24 -26.80
C MET A 148 -0.93 -3.20 -28.00
N TYR A 149 -0.31 -2.72 -29.08
CA TYR A 149 -0.02 -3.56 -30.24
C TYR A 149 1.00 -4.65 -29.91
N ASN A 150 2.09 -4.26 -29.24
CA ASN A 150 3.15 -5.19 -28.84
C ASN A 150 2.62 -6.24 -27.85
N ASP A 151 1.82 -5.83 -26.85
CA ASP A 151 1.17 -6.74 -25.90
C ASP A 151 0.34 -7.81 -26.61
N ARG A 152 -0.43 -7.41 -27.63
CA ARG A 152 -1.24 -8.35 -28.43
C ARG A 152 -0.36 -9.33 -29.21
N LEU A 153 0.75 -8.87 -29.79
CA LEU A 153 1.69 -9.75 -30.48
C LEU A 153 2.34 -10.74 -29.51
N GLU A 154 2.75 -10.29 -28.33
CA GLU A 154 3.32 -11.16 -27.31
C GLU A 154 2.31 -12.18 -26.78
N ALA A 155 1.06 -11.77 -26.56
CA ALA A 155 0.00 -12.66 -26.15
C ALA A 155 -0.24 -13.77 -27.20
N LYS A 156 -0.25 -13.41 -28.49
CA LYS A 156 -0.34 -14.38 -29.59
C LYS A 156 0.85 -15.34 -29.60
N LYS A 157 2.08 -14.84 -29.50
CA LYS A 157 3.29 -15.67 -29.42
C LYS A 157 3.26 -16.61 -28.22
N LYS A 158 2.81 -16.14 -27.05
CA LYS A 158 2.65 -16.98 -25.85
C LYS A 158 1.58 -18.05 -26.04
N ALA A 159 0.46 -17.71 -26.68
CA ALA A 159 -0.60 -18.66 -26.99
C ALA A 159 -0.13 -19.74 -27.98
N GLU A 160 0.58 -19.34 -29.03
CA GLU A 160 1.18 -20.26 -30.00
C GLU A 160 2.16 -21.23 -29.33
N LYS A 161 3.06 -20.73 -28.49
CA LYS A 161 3.97 -21.57 -27.69
C LYS A 161 3.21 -22.56 -26.81
N ARG A 162 2.17 -22.09 -26.10
CA ARG A 162 1.34 -22.97 -25.27
C ARG A 162 0.65 -24.06 -26.08
N LEU A 163 0.10 -23.73 -27.25
CA LEU A 163 -0.54 -24.72 -28.12
C LEU A 163 0.49 -25.72 -28.68
N HIS A 164 1.66 -25.23 -29.06
CA HIS A 164 2.77 -26.07 -29.50
C HIS A 164 3.16 -27.08 -28.41
N ASP A 165 3.41 -26.61 -27.19
CA ASP A 165 3.80 -27.45 -26.06
C ASP A 165 2.72 -28.48 -25.67
N LEU A 166 1.44 -28.12 -25.85
CA LEU A 166 0.30 -28.99 -25.51
C LEU A 166 0.02 -30.08 -26.55
N TYR A 167 0.14 -29.75 -27.84
CA TYR A 167 -0.36 -30.62 -28.92
C TYR A 167 0.73 -31.13 -29.87
N ILE A 168 1.76 -30.33 -30.10
CA ILE A 168 2.82 -30.63 -31.08
C ILE A 168 3.98 -31.33 -30.36
N ALA A 169 4.55 -30.72 -29.32
CA ALA A 169 5.68 -31.28 -28.59
C ALA A 169 5.46 -32.73 -28.07
N PRO A 170 4.26 -33.14 -27.62
CA PRO A 170 4.02 -34.53 -27.22
C PRO A 170 3.92 -35.52 -28.39
N THR A 171 3.61 -35.05 -29.60
CA THR A 171 3.46 -35.88 -30.80
C THR A 171 4.72 -35.90 -31.67
N GLU A 172 5.66 -34.99 -31.43
CA GLU A 172 6.96 -34.98 -32.07
C GLU A 172 7.78 -36.21 -31.67
N ILE A 173 8.05 -37.05 -32.67
CA ILE A 173 8.96 -38.18 -32.53
C ILE A 173 10.35 -37.59 -32.32
N HIS A 174 10.91 -37.79 -31.13
CA HIS A 174 12.26 -37.32 -30.80
C HIS A 174 13.28 -38.11 -31.63
N THR A 175 13.74 -37.55 -32.77
CA THR A 175 14.70 -38.19 -33.68
C THR A 175 16.15 -38.00 -33.22
N GLY A 176 16.44 -38.28 -31.95
CA GLY A 176 17.77 -38.07 -31.34
C GLY A 176 17.98 -38.82 -30.02
N THR A 177 18.99 -38.44 -29.25
CA THR A 177 19.28 -39.01 -27.93
C THR A 177 18.31 -38.48 -26.87
N ILE A 178 17.54 -39.36 -26.24
CA ILE A 178 16.62 -39.02 -25.14
C ILE A 178 17.37 -38.78 -23.82
N SER A 179 16.88 -37.84 -23.01
CA SER A 179 17.43 -37.61 -21.66
C SER A 179 17.08 -38.77 -20.73
N LYS A 180 17.91 -39.01 -19.69
CA LYS A 180 17.68 -40.08 -18.70
C LYS A 180 16.31 -39.97 -18.02
N SER A 181 15.89 -38.75 -17.67
CA SER A 181 14.58 -38.51 -17.04
C SER A 181 13.42 -38.90 -17.97
N HIS A 182 13.52 -38.59 -19.27
CA HIS A 182 12.49 -38.93 -20.24
C HIS A 182 12.42 -40.44 -20.53
N ALA A 183 13.58 -41.11 -20.49
CA ALA A 183 13.66 -42.57 -20.59
C ALA A 183 13.01 -43.27 -19.39
N GLU A 184 13.24 -42.77 -18.17
CA GLU A 184 12.62 -43.28 -16.94
C GLU A 184 11.11 -43.11 -16.93
N GLU A 185 10.60 -41.93 -17.33
CA GLU A 185 9.15 -41.69 -17.48
C GLU A 185 8.49 -42.62 -18.52
N SER A 186 9.16 -42.83 -19.66
CA SER A 186 8.68 -43.74 -20.71
C SER A 186 8.66 -45.20 -20.24
N ALA A 187 9.70 -45.64 -19.52
CA ALA A 187 9.76 -46.98 -18.94
C ALA A 187 8.62 -47.20 -17.93
N ASN A 188 8.32 -46.22 -17.07
CA ASN A 188 7.21 -46.28 -16.11
C ASN A 188 5.83 -46.32 -16.78
N ARG A 189 5.64 -45.63 -17.91
CA ARG A 189 4.40 -45.71 -18.71
C ARG A 189 4.20 -47.08 -19.35
N LEU A 190 5.27 -47.71 -19.81
CA LEU A 190 5.23 -49.04 -20.42
C LEU A 190 5.06 -50.16 -19.38
N SER A 191 5.65 -50.01 -18.18
CA SER A 191 5.58 -51.03 -17.13
C SER A 191 4.26 -51.03 -16.34
N SER A 192 3.54 -49.90 -16.28
CA SER A 192 2.29 -49.77 -15.50
C SER A 192 1.03 -50.28 -16.24
N ARG A 193 1.13 -50.68 -17.51
CA ARG A 193 0.03 -51.24 -18.29
C ARG A 193 0.11 -52.77 -18.36
N SER A 194 0.06 -53.44 -17.21
CA SER A 194 -0.20 -54.88 -17.11
C SER A 194 -1.39 -55.13 -16.18
N GLY A 195 -2.60 -55.01 -16.72
CA GLY A 195 -3.82 -55.20 -15.93
C GLY A 195 -5.06 -54.82 -16.74
N GLY A 196 -5.41 -55.64 -17.72
CA GLY A 196 -6.56 -55.43 -18.59
C GLY A 196 -6.73 -56.58 -19.56
N ALA A 197 -6.96 -57.77 -19.00
CA ALA A 197 -7.63 -58.90 -19.63
C ALA A 197 -8.98 -59.07 -18.93
#